data_AF-A0A3D4PGI3-F1
#
_entry.id   AF-A0A3D4PGI3-F1
#
_cell.length_a   1.000
_cell.length_b   1.000
_cell.length_c   1.000
_cell.angle_alpha   90.00
_cell.angle_beta   90.00
_cell.angle_gamma   90.00
#
_symmetry.space_group_name_H-M   'P 1'
#
loop_
_entity.id
_entity.type
_entity.pdbx_description
1 polymer ?
#
loop_
_entity_poly.entity_id
_entity_poly.type
_entity_poly.pdbx_seq_one_letter_code
_entity_poly.pdbx_strand_id
1 'polypeptide(L)'
;MSTRRSFLQTSLAAGALGDLAFLSGLSPVSAADLKASKNVVQLAPEIEPVVRMIEQTPRERLLEEMADRIKKGLSYAEVLAALQLAGVKNVEPRPSVGHKFHTVLVVNSAHLASVAGPKEHRWLPLFWALDYYKSAAARDVRERGDWTMSAVDESAIPSSQHARKSFLNAMQSWDESAADVAVAGLARTAKLDDIYEMFFRLGARDFRSIGHKAIFVANSYRALQTIGEQHAEPILRSLAYALLMHEGDNPQKRDDEADRPYRRNVELVNTIRDDWKSGQLDSEATREFLQVLRKGNNQETCNLAIEQLNQGVSPQSIWDAMLVGSSELLMRQPGIVALHSVTTSNALYFAYKTSQ
;
A
#
# COMPACT_ATOMS: atom_id res chain seq x y z
N MET A 1 48.31 -7.28 -2.60
CA MET A 1 47.44 -6.23 -2.06
C MET A 1 47.78 -4.91 -2.73
N SER A 2 46.96 -4.48 -3.70
CA SER A 2 47.14 -3.19 -4.38
C SER A 2 46.44 -2.09 -3.58
N THR A 3 47.14 -1.01 -3.24
CA THR A 3 46.58 0.11 -2.46
C THR A 3 46.09 1.22 -3.40
N ARG A 4 45.10 2.00 -2.97
CA ARG A 4 44.54 3.16 -3.73
C ARG A 4 45.60 4.14 -4.25
N ARG A 5 46.76 4.21 -3.60
CA ARG A 5 47.90 5.05 -4.00
C ARG A 5 48.64 4.53 -5.23
N SER A 6 48.72 3.19 -5.38
CA SER A 6 49.29 2.54 -6.56
C SER A 6 48.42 2.78 -7.79
N PHE A 7 47.10 2.73 -7.66
CA PHE A 7 46.18 3.00 -8.78
C PHE A 7 46.31 4.44 -9.31
N LEU A 8 46.41 5.43 -8.42
CA LEU A 8 46.55 6.84 -8.83
C LEU A 8 47.91 7.17 -9.44
N GLN A 9 48.98 6.50 -9.01
CA GLN A 9 50.31 6.70 -9.60
C GLN A 9 50.44 6.08 -11.00
N THR A 10 49.80 4.94 -11.25
CA THR A 10 49.80 4.33 -12.59
C THR A 10 49.01 5.17 -13.60
N SER A 11 47.95 5.85 -13.16
CA SER A 11 47.13 6.72 -14.02
C SER A 11 47.80 8.04 -14.41
N LEU A 12 48.84 8.48 -13.70
CA LEU A 12 49.57 9.72 -14.02
C LEU A 12 50.81 9.50 -14.87
N ALA A 13 51.30 8.26 -14.99
CA ALA A 13 52.51 7.93 -15.76
C ALA A 13 52.22 7.30 -17.14
N ALA A 14 50.99 6.90 -17.43
CA ALA A 14 50.56 6.37 -18.73
C ALA A 14 49.81 7.44 -19.53
N GLY A 15 50.53 8.46 -19.99
CA GLY A 15 50.04 9.43 -20.97
C GLY A 15 49.95 8.85 -22.38
N ALA A 16 49.13 7.81 -22.56
CA ALA A 16 48.77 7.27 -23.88
C ALA A 16 47.24 7.22 -24.01
N LEU A 17 46.75 8.17 -24.78
CA LEU A 17 45.39 8.47 -25.20
C LEU A 17 44.63 7.24 -25.74
N GLY A 18 43.71 6.71 -24.94
CA GLY A 18 42.48 6.09 -25.42
C GLY A 18 41.38 7.14 -25.34
N ASP A 19 40.70 7.38 -26.45
CA ASP A 19 39.83 8.53 -26.69
C ASP A 19 38.70 8.68 -25.65
N LEU A 20 38.88 9.63 -24.73
CA LEU A 20 37.83 10.07 -23.80
C LEU A 20 36.90 11.11 -24.46
N ALA A 21 36.95 11.33 -25.78
CA ALA A 21 36.00 12.20 -26.48
C ALA A 21 34.54 11.76 -26.34
N PHE A 22 34.26 10.51 -25.98
CA PHE A 22 32.90 10.12 -25.59
C PHE A 22 32.42 10.87 -24.33
N LEU A 23 33.31 11.21 -23.40
CA LEU A 23 32.98 11.94 -22.18
C LEU A 23 32.69 13.43 -22.44
N SER A 24 33.17 14.02 -23.54
CA SER A 24 32.86 15.41 -23.90
C SER A 24 31.46 15.59 -24.48
N GLY A 25 30.80 14.48 -24.87
CA GLY A 25 29.38 14.45 -25.26
C GLY A 25 28.42 14.18 -24.09
N LEU A 26 28.93 13.88 -22.90
CA LEU A 26 28.12 13.73 -21.69
C LEU A 26 27.94 15.11 -21.05
N SER A 27 26.69 15.49 -20.76
CA SER A 27 26.42 16.67 -19.94
C SER A 27 27.22 16.58 -18.63
N PRO A 28 27.94 17.64 -18.23
CA PRO A 28 28.67 17.63 -16.96
C PRO A 28 27.71 17.34 -15.82
N VAL A 29 27.96 16.26 -15.08
CA VAL A 29 27.21 15.97 -13.85
C VAL A 29 27.59 17.05 -12.84
N SER A 30 26.67 17.95 -12.56
CA SER A 30 26.89 19.02 -11.59
C SER A 30 26.99 18.43 -10.18
N ALA A 31 27.65 19.14 -9.25
CA ALA A 31 27.61 18.76 -7.83
C ALA A 31 26.18 18.75 -7.24
N ALA A 32 25.21 19.36 -7.94
CA ALA A 32 23.79 19.27 -7.61
C ALA A 32 23.16 17.94 -8.08
N ASP A 33 23.59 17.39 -9.22
CA ASP A 33 23.15 16.07 -9.72
C ASP A 33 23.69 14.92 -8.84
N LEU A 34 24.85 15.11 -8.21
CA LEU A 34 25.41 14.18 -7.22
C LEU A 34 24.77 14.30 -5.84
N LYS A 35 24.05 15.39 -5.56
CA LYS A 35 23.19 15.52 -4.39
C LYS A 35 21.80 14.99 -4.75
N ALA A 36 21.69 13.67 -4.95
CA ALA A 36 20.43 13.02 -4.62
C ALA A 36 20.05 13.54 -3.22
N SER A 37 18.90 14.18 -3.08
CA SER A 37 18.53 14.81 -1.82
C SER A 37 18.50 13.70 -0.77
N LYS A 38 19.50 13.69 0.13
CA LYS A 38 19.60 12.72 1.22
C LYS A 38 18.36 12.70 2.13
N ASN A 39 17.47 13.68 1.95
CA ASN A 39 16.25 13.87 2.69
C ASN A 39 15.04 13.12 2.09
N VAL A 40 15.16 12.45 0.93
CA VAL A 40 14.08 11.68 0.28
C VAL A 40 14.38 10.18 0.36
N VAL A 41 13.34 9.35 0.46
CA VAL A 41 13.46 7.88 0.46
C VAL A 41 14.30 7.38 -0.73
N GLN A 42 15.27 6.51 -0.44
CA GLN A 42 16.10 5.88 -1.46
C GLN A 42 15.42 4.60 -1.95
N LEU A 43 15.40 4.41 -3.26
CA LEU A 43 14.88 3.20 -3.90
C LEU A 43 16.04 2.29 -4.31
N ALA A 44 15.73 1.02 -4.59
CA ALA A 44 16.72 0.08 -5.04
C ALA A 44 17.32 0.54 -6.41
N PRO A 45 18.65 0.51 -6.60
CA PRO A 45 19.32 1.09 -7.78
C PRO A 45 18.82 0.56 -9.13
N GLU A 46 18.31 -0.67 -9.17
CA GLU A 46 17.80 -1.32 -10.37
C GLU A 46 16.47 -0.74 -10.86
N ILE A 47 15.57 -0.34 -9.95
CA ILE A 47 14.23 0.17 -10.30
C ILE A 47 14.17 1.70 -10.31
N GLU A 48 15.08 2.35 -9.57
CA GLU A 48 15.13 3.80 -9.44
C GLU A 48 15.15 4.55 -10.79
N PRO A 49 15.90 4.12 -11.83
CA PRO A 49 15.89 4.80 -13.13
C PRO A 49 14.50 4.83 -13.79
N VAL A 50 13.71 3.77 -13.62
CA VAL A 50 12.35 3.67 -14.18
C VAL A 50 11.41 4.56 -13.40
N VAL A 51 11.51 4.58 -12.07
CA VAL A 51 10.73 5.46 -11.20
C VAL A 51 11.02 6.93 -11.51
N ARG A 52 12.30 7.31 -11.63
CA ARG A 52 12.70 8.67 -12.03
C ARG A 52 12.17 9.04 -13.41
N MET A 53 12.17 8.11 -14.38
CA MET A 53 11.57 8.35 -15.69
C MET A 53 10.06 8.62 -15.57
N ILE A 54 9.33 7.85 -14.75
CA ILE A 54 7.92 8.09 -14.46
C ILE A 54 7.73 9.46 -13.80
N GLU A 55 8.60 9.87 -12.88
CA GLU A 55 8.53 11.15 -12.17
C GLU A 55 8.76 12.34 -13.11
N GLN A 56 9.83 12.29 -13.91
CA GLN A 56 10.35 13.43 -14.66
C GLN A 56 9.69 13.61 -16.03
N THR A 57 9.17 12.55 -16.65
CA THR A 57 8.55 12.64 -17.98
C THR A 57 7.23 13.41 -17.90
N PRO A 58 7.02 14.49 -18.69
CA PRO A 58 5.72 15.18 -18.73
C PRO A 58 4.57 14.24 -19.07
N ARG A 59 3.37 14.51 -18.55
CA ARG A 59 2.21 13.61 -18.66
C ARG A 59 1.91 13.22 -20.10
N GLU A 60 1.94 14.20 -21.00
CA GLU A 60 1.66 14.07 -22.42
C GLU A 60 2.67 13.19 -23.18
N ARG A 61 3.85 12.93 -22.62
CA ARG A 61 4.87 12.05 -23.22
C ARG A 61 5.08 10.74 -22.48
N LEU A 62 4.50 10.59 -21.28
CA LEU A 62 4.78 9.45 -20.40
C LEU A 62 4.45 8.11 -21.04
N LEU A 63 3.31 8.02 -21.72
CA LEU A 63 2.87 6.75 -22.30
C LEU A 63 3.76 6.32 -23.47
N GLU A 64 4.23 7.27 -24.28
CA GLU A 64 5.13 7.02 -25.41
C GLU A 64 6.51 6.57 -24.93
N GLU A 65 7.10 7.29 -23.97
CA GLU A 65 8.40 6.91 -23.39
C GLU A 65 8.31 5.55 -22.70
N MET A 66 7.25 5.28 -21.94
CA MET A 66 7.05 3.98 -21.31
C MET A 66 6.89 2.85 -22.34
N ALA A 67 6.12 3.08 -23.41
CA ALA A 67 5.97 2.09 -24.48
C ALA A 67 7.32 1.78 -25.15
N ASP A 68 8.16 2.78 -25.35
CA ASP A 68 9.49 2.59 -25.92
C ASP A 68 10.44 1.82 -24.99
N ARG A 69 10.33 2.01 -23.66
CA ARG A 69 11.05 1.19 -22.67
C ARG A 69 10.60 -0.26 -22.67
N ILE A 70 9.29 -0.49 -22.75
CA ILE A 70 8.70 -1.84 -22.84
C ILE A 70 9.22 -2.55 -24.09
N LYS A 71 9.22 -1.89 -25.26
CA LYS A 71 9.77 -2.45 -26.50
C LYS A 71 11.26 -2.79 -26.40
N LYS A 72 12.01 -2.07 -25.57
CA LYS A 72 13.44 -2.29 -25.30
C LYS A 72 13.70 -3.31 -24.19
N GLY A 73 12.66 -3.97 -23.68
CA GLY A 73 12.77 -5.09 -22.75
C GLY A 73 12.38 -4.80 -21.30
N LEU A 74 11.85 -3.60 -20.98
CA LEU A 74 11.31 -3.33 -19.65
C LEU A 74 10.10 -4.25 -19.39
N SER A 75 10.19 -5.05 -18.33
CA SER A 75 9.19 -6.07 -18.03
C SER A 75 7.92 -5.47 -17.42
N TYR A 76 6.82 -6.22 -17.54
CA TYR A 76 5.54 -5.87 -16.91
C TYR A 76 5.68 -5.66 -15.39
N ALA A 77 6.44 -6.54 -14.71
CA ALA A 77 6.65 -6.45 -13.27
C ALA A 77 7.43 -5.18 -12.89
N GLU A 78 8.45 -4.80 -13.67
CA GLU A 78 9.20 -3.55 -13.44
C GLU A 78 8.32 -2.31 -13.65
N VAL A 79 7.45 -2.29 -14.67
CA VAL A 79 6.50 -1.18 -14.86
C VAL A 79 5.54 -1.07 -13.67
N LEU A 80 5.00 -2.21 -13.21
CA LEU A 80 4.09 -2.25 -12.07
C LEU A 80 4.77 -1.80 -10.77
N ALA A 81 6.01 -2.27 -10.54
CA ALA A 81 6.83 -1.89 -9.41
C ALA A 81 7.14 -0.40 -9.43
N ALA A 82 7.60 0.12 -10.57
CA ALA A 82 7.96 1.52 -10.71
C ALA A 82 6.75 2.45 -10.51
N LEU A 83 5.57 2.07 -11.02
CA LEU A 83 4.33 2.80 -10.78
C LEU A 83 3.94 2.81 -9.28
N GLN A 84 3.98 1.64 -8.63
CA GLN A 84 3.70 1.53 -7.19
C GLN A 84 4.64 2.42 -6.37
N LEU A 85 5.95 2.33 -6.66
CA LEU A 85 7.00 3.08 -5.98
C LEU A 85 6.90 4.58 -6.21
N ALA A 86 6.64 5.01 -7.45
CA ALA A 86 6.41 6.41 -7.77
C ALA A 86 5.19 6.97 -7.00
N GLY A 87 4.12 6.20 -6.90
CA GLY A 87 2.93 6.58 -6.15
C GLY A 87 3.20 6.74 -4.65
N VAL A 88 3.77 5.72 -3.99
CA VAL A 88 4.01 5.76 -2.53
C VAL A 88 5.05 6.81 -2.13
N LYS A 89 5.99 7.13 -3.03
CA LYS A 89 7.04 8.13 -2.81
C LYS A 89 6.55 9.57 -2.97
N ASN A 90 5.68 9.85 -3.94
CA ASN A 90 5.38 11.22 -4.38
C ASN A 90 3.93 11.65 -4.21
N VAL A 91 3.06 10.80 -3.64
CA VAL A 91 1.65 11.17 -3.39
C VAL A 91 1.30 10.91 -1.94
N GLU A 92 0.97 11.97 -1.22
CA GLU A 92 0.62 11.89 0.19
C GLU A 92 -0.77 11.20 0.37
N PRO A 93 -0.91 10.24 1.31
CA PRO A 93 -2.20 9.62 1.64
C PRO A 93 -3.14 10.52 2.47
N ARG A 94 -2.97 11.85 2.38
CA ARG A 94 -3.66 12.87 3.18
C ARG A 94 -4.23 13.99 2.31
N PRO A 95 -5.28 14.69 2.78
CA PRO A 95 -5.94 14.62 4.10
C PRO A 95 -6.91 13.45 4.26
N SER A 96 -7.09 12.61 3.24
CA SER A 96 -7.88 11.38 3.31
C SER A 96 -7.17 10.28 2.54
N VAL A 97 -7.19 9.05 3.06
CA VAL A 97 -6.66 7.89 2.33
C VAL A 97 -7.64 7.62 1.20
N GLY A 98 -7.36 8.10 0.00
CA GLY A 98 -8.31 8.11 -1.12
C GLY A 98 -8.02 9.29 -2.06
N HIS A 99 -9.00 9.67 -2.89
CA HIS A 99 -8.84 10.74 -3.89
C HIS A 99 -7.57 10.55 -4.73
N LYS A 100 -6.60 11.49 -4.69
CA LYS A 100 -5.33 11.37 -5.43
C LYS A 100 -4.54 10.11 -5.06
N PHE A 101 -4.67 9.62 -3.82
CA PHE A 101 -3.98 8.42 -3.36
C PHE A 101 -4.51 7.14 -4.03
N HIS A 102 -5.61 7.19 -4.78
CA HIS A 102 -6.02 6.08 -5.65
C HIS A 102 -4.91 5.65 -6.61
N THR A 103 -3.97 6.53 -6.96
CA THR A 103 -2.82 6.16 -7.79
C THR A 103 -1.99 5.02 -7.18
N VAL A 104 -2.03 4.86 -5.86
CA VAL A 104 -1.38 3.78 -5.11
C VAL A 104 -2.35 2.61 -4.93
N LEU A 105 -3.59 2.91 -4.52
CA LEU A 105 -4.58 1.87 -4.17
C LEU A 105 -5.03 1.03 -5.38
N VAL A 106 -4.99 1.61 -6.58
CA VAL A 106 -5.48 0.99 -7.81
C VAL A 106 -4.47 0.07 -8.48
N VAL A 107 -3.19 0.10 -8.11
CA VAL A 107 -2.13 -0.62 -8.85
C VAL A 107 -2.41 -2.11 -8.94
N ASN A 108 -2.78 -2.76 -7.83
CA ASN A 108 -3.18 -4.17 -7.86
C ASN A 108 -4.46 -4.40 -8.70
N SER A 109 -5.43 -3.49 -8.63
CA SER A 109 -6.66 -3.59 -9.44
C SER A 109 -6.36 -3.46 -10.95
N ALA A 110 -5.45 -2.55 -11.32
CA ALA A 110 -4.96 -2.41 -12.69
C ALA A 110 -4.22 -3.67 -13.14
N HIS A 111 -3.45 -4.30 -12.25
CA HIS A 111 -2.84 -5.60 -12.53
C HIS A 111 -3.88 -6.69 -12.78
N LEU A 112 -4.89 -6.82 -11.92
CA LEU A 112 -5.97 -7.79 -12.07
C LEU A 112 -6.76 -7.58 -13.37
N ALA A 113 -7.10 -6.33 -13.70
CA ALA A 113 -7.76 -5.99 -14.96
C ALA A 113 -6.89 -6.34 -16.18
N SER A 114 -5.57 -6.16 -16.06
CA SER A 114 -4.62 -6.49 -17.12
C SER A 114 -4.54 -7.99 -17.36
N VAL A 115 -4.42 -8.80 -16.31
CA VAL A 115 -4.30 -10.26 -16.48
C VAL A 115 -5.61 -10.95 -16.87
N ALA A 116 -6.75 -10.38 -16.45
CA ALA A 116 -8.07 -10.85 -16.84
C ALA A 116 -8.44 -10.48 -18.29
N GLY A 117 -7.82 -9.45 -18.85
CA GLY A 117 -8.08 -8.97 -20.21
C GLY A 117 -7.43 -9.79 -21.33
N PRO A 118 -7.89 -9.60 -22.59
CA PRO A 118 -7.23 -10.14 -23.78
C PRO A 118 -5.75 -9.74 -23.86
N LYS A 119 -4.90 -10.61 -24.44
CA LYS A 119 -3.43 -10.45 -24.46
C LYS A 119 -2.99 -9.12 -25.09
N GLU A 120 -3.67 -8.72 -26.14
CA GLU A 120 -3.49 -7.49 -26.91
C GLU A 120 -3.85 -6.21 -26.12
N HIS A 121 -4.56 -6.32 -25.00
CA HIS A 121 -5.06 -5.20 -24.20
C HIS A 121 -4.44 -5.10 -22.80
N ARG A 122 -3.56 -6.04 -22.42
CA ARG A 122 -3.02 -6.13 -21.06
C ARG A 122 -2.21 -4.92 -20.59
N TRP A 123 -1.73 -4.10 -21.51
CA TRP A 123 -1.03 -2.86 -21.15
C TRP A 123 -1.96 -1.68 -20.88
N LEU A 124 -3.23 -1.73 -21.36
CA LEU A 124 -4.15 -0.60 -21.25
C LEU A 124 -4.43 -0.19 -19.80
N PRO A 125 -4.70 -1.10 -18.84
CA PRO A 125 -4.93 -0.68 -17.46
C PRO A 125 -3.70 -0.06 -16.81
N LEU A 126 -2.49 -0.52 -17.15
CA LEU A 126 -1.23 0.05 -16.65
C LEU A 126 -0.98 1.44 -17.23
N PHE A 127 -1.21 1.65 -18.52
CA PHE A 127 -1.09 2.98 -19.12
C PHE A 127 -2.12 3.96 -18.58
N TRP A 128 -3.35 3.51 -18.33
CA TRP A 128 -4.34 4.32 -17.62
C TRP A 128 -3.84 4.70 -16.22
N ALA A 129 -3.27 3.76 -15.46
CA ALA A 129 -2.77 4.03 -14.12
C ALA A 129 -1.55 4.97 -14.10
N LEU A 130 -0.67 4.88 -15.10
CA LEU A 130 0.45 5.80 -15.31
C LEU A 130 -0.01 7.24 -15.60
N ASP A 131 -1.01 7.39 -16.47
CA ASP A 131 -1.62 8.70 -16.74
C ASP A 131 -2.34 9.26 -15.50
N TYR A 132 -3.05 8.40 -14.76
CA TYR A 132 -3.71 8.77 -13.52
C TYR A 132 -2.70 9.23 -12.46
N TYR A 133 -1.57 8.54 -12.32
CA TYR A 133 -0.46 8.95 -11.44
C TYR A 133 -0.03 10.39 -11.70
N LYS A 134 0.13 10.78 -12.97
CA LYS A 134 0.51 12.17 -13.31
C LYS A 134 -0.53 13.18 -12.88
N SER A 135 -1.82 12.84 -13.00
CA SER A 135 -2.90 13.69 -12.50
C SER A 135 -2.88 13.80 -10.97
N ALA A 136 -2.62 12.69 -10.27
CA ALA A 136 -2.54 12.62 -8.82
C ALA A 136 -1.33 13.39 -8.26
N ALA A 137 -0.14 13.21 -8.83
CA ALA A 137 1.07 13.92 -8.46
C ALA A 137 0.93 15.44 -8.68
N ALA A 138 0.40 15.86 -9.84
CA ALA A 138 0.14 17.28 -10.08
C ALA A 138 -0.89 17.88 -9.12
N ARG A 139 -1.88 17.09 -8.69
CA ARG A 139 -2.83 17.49 -7.65
C ARG A 139 -2.15 17.60 -6.28
N ASP A 140 -1.23 16.70 -5.97
CA ASP A 140 -0.48 16.76 -4.72
C ASP A 140 0.40 18.01 -4.63
N VAL A 141 1.09 18.37 -5.72
CA VAL A 141 1.81 19.65 -5.85
C VAL A 141 0.93 20.83 -5.46
N ARG A 142 -0.28 20.90 -6.04
CA ARG A 142 -1.22 22.02 -5.80
C ARG A 142 -1.78 22.04 -4.38
N GLU A 143 -2.07 20.88 -3.81
CA GLU A 143 -2.81 20.78 -2.54
C GLU A 143 -1.88 20.70 -1.32
N ARG A 144 -0.67 20.16 -1.47
CA ARG A 144 0.23 19.78 -0.36
C ARG A 144 1.65 20.31 -0.50
N GLY A 145 1.97 21.04 -1.58
CA GLY A 145 3.29 21.63 -1.77
C GLY A 145 4.34 20.62 -2.18
N ASP A 146 3.98 19.68 -3.06
CA ASP A 146 4.89 18.67 -3.65
C ASP A 146 5.48 17.74 -2.59
N TRP A 147 4.58 17.08 -1.86
CA TRP A 147 4.98 16.15 -0.81
C TRP A 147 5.79 14.98 -1.38
N THR A 148 6.86 14.63 -0.68
CA THR A 148 7.64 13.42 -0.96
C THR A 148 7.96 12.70 0.34
N MET A 149 7.95 11.38 0.32
CA MET A 149 8.37 10.57 1.45
C MET A 149 9.83 10.86 1.82
N SER A 150 10.04 11.27 3.08
CA SER A 150 11.38 11.55 3.58
C SER A 150 12.24 10.29 3.69
N ALA A 151 13.55 10.48 3.73
CA ALA A 151 14.47 9.42 4.14
C ALA A 151 14.14 8.95 5.57
N VAL A 152 14.40 7.68 5.85
CA VAL A 152 14.28 7.11 7.20
C VAL A 152 15.36 7.74 8.09
N ASP A 153 15.00 8.08 9.33
CA ASP A 153 16.01 8.36 10.35
C ASP A 153 16.70 7.06 10.79
N GLU A 154 17.81 6.74 10.13
CA GLU A 154 18.60 5.54 10.38
C GLU A 154 19.07 5.40 11.83
N SER A 155 19.22 6.50 12.57
CA SER A 155 19.69 6.48 13.96
C SER A 155 18.59 6.08 14.95
N ALA A 156 17.32 6.22 14.55
CA ALA A 156 16.15 5.95 15.38
C ALA A 156 15.50 4.58 15.09
N ILE A 157 16.04 3.80 14.16
CA ILE A 157 15.53 2.45 13.85
C ILE A 157 15.72 1.55 15.08
N PRO A 158 14.65 0.96 15.64
CA PRO A 158 14.77 0.05 16.77
C PRO A 158 15.52 -1.22 16.37
N SER A 159 16.15 -1.88 17.33
CA SER A 159 16.75 -3.21 17.09
C SER A 159 15.69 -4.20 16.60
N SER A 160 16.10 -5.19 15.81
CA SER A 160 15.19 -6.20 15.23
C SER A 160 14.32 -6.90 16.29
N GLN A 161 14.88 -7.18 17.47
CA GLN A 161 14.16 -7.78 18.59
C GLN A 161 13.03 -6.89 19.15
N HIS A 162 13.14 -5.57 19.01
CA HIS A 162 12.16 -4.61 19.52
C HIS A 162 11.26 -4.02 18.42
N ALA A 163 11.64 -4.11 17.15
CA ALA A 163 10.95 -3.48 16.03
C ALA A 163 9.44 -3.78 16.00
N ARG A 164 9.03 -5.03 16.22
CA ARG A 164 7.62 -5.43 16.27
C ARG A 164 6.84 -4.70 17.37
N LYS A 165 7.39 -4.71 18.60
CA LYS A 165 6.75 -4.07 19.76
C LYS A 165 6.70 -2.56 19.58
N SER A 166 7.80 -1.94 19.13
CA SER A 166 7.89 -0.51 18.85
C SER A 166 6.87 -0.08 17.79
N PHE A 167 6.74 -0.85 16.70
CA PHE A 167 5.78 -0.56 15.65
C PHE A 167 4.34 -0.61 16.16
N LEU A 168 3.94 -1.69 16.85
CA LEU A 168 2.57 -1.80 17.38
C LEU A 168 2.26 -0.70 18.40
N ASN A 169 3.21 -0.37 19.28
CA ASN A 169 3.05 0.73 20.24
C ASN A 169 2.86 2.07 19.52
N ALA A 170 3.71 2.38 18.54
CA ALA A 170 3.62 3.62 17.77
C ALA A 170 2.29 3.72 17.00
N MET A 171 1.87 2.62 16.37
CA MET A 171 0.58 2.56 15.69
C MET A 171 -0.58 2.78 16.65
N GLN A 172 -0.55 2.20 17.86
CA GLN A 172 -1.59 2.37 18.89
C GLN A 172 -1.62 3.78 19.49
N SER A 173 -0.47 4.41 19.68
CA SER A 173 -0.36 5.79 20.17
C SER A 173 -0.52 6.85 19.07
N TRP A 174 -0.75 6.43 17.83
CA TRP A 174 -0.82 7.29 16.65
C TRP A 174 0.42 8.17 16.46
N ASP A 175 1.61 7.61 16.72
CA ASP A 175 2.90 8.27 16.56
C ASP A 175 3.49 7.98 15.17
N GLU A 176 3.40 8.97 14.28
CA GLU A 176 3.82 8.86 12.88
C GLU A 176 5.31 8.63 12.73
N SER A 177 6.13 9.41 13.43
CA SER A 177 7.60 9.33 13.35
C SER A 177 8.11 8.01 13.91
N ALA A 178 7.59 7.58 15.06
CA ALA A 178 7.98 6.30 15.65
C ALA A 178 7.52 5.10 14.82
N ALA A 179 6.35 5.20 14.17
CA ALA A 179 5.86 4.15 13.29
C ALA A 179 6.72 4.01 12.03
N ASP A 180 7.16 5.12 11.45
CA ASP A 180 7.99 5.16 10.24
C ASP A 180 9.34 4.43 10.44
N VAL A 181 10.07 4.75 11.51
CA VAL A 181 11.37 4.11 11.79
C VAL A 181 11.21 2.64 12.20
N ALA A 182 10.14 2.31 12.94
CA ALA A 182 9.88 0.93 13.35
C ALA A 182 9.46 0.03 12.19
N VAL A 183 8.64 0.54 11.25
CA VAL A 183 8.24 -0.23 10.07
C VAL A 183 9.38 -0.39 9.07
N ALA A 184 10.27 0.60 8.95
CA ALA A 184 11.52 0.44 8.19
C ALA A 184 12.39 -0.69 8.77
N GLY A 185 12.56 -0.73 10.10
CA GLY A 185 13.27 -1.83 10.78
C GLY A 185 12.61 -3.20 10.55
N LEU A 186 11.27 -3.27 10.59
CA LEU A 186 10.53 -4.49 10.28
C LEU A 186 10.74 -4.95 8.84
N ALA A 187 10.61 -4.04 7.86
CA ALA A 187 10.77 -4.36 6.44
C ALA A 187 12.14 -4.97 6.11
N ARG A 188 13.18 -4.64 6.90
CA ARG A 188 14.55 -5.14 6.73
C ARG A 188 14.83 -6.46 7.46
N THR A 189 14.00 -6.87 8.42
CA THR A 189 14.37 -7.93 9.37
C THR A 189 13.30 -9.00 9.61
N ALA A 190 12.03 -8.69 9.39
CA ALA A 190 10.91 -9.61 9.57
C ALA A 190 10.42 -10.16 8.23
N LYS A 191 9.72 -11.30 8.27
CA LYS A 191 9.06 -11.86 7.09
C LYS A 191 7.85 -11.02 6.72
N LEU A 192 7.56 -10.93 5.41
CA LEU A 192 6.48 -10.12 4.92
C LEU A 192 5.12 -10.54 5.51
N ASP A 193 4.85 -11.85 5.60
CA ASP A 193 3.61 -12.37 6.20
C ASP A 193 3.45 -11.94 7.67
N ASP A 194 4.50 -12.03 8.48
CA ASP A 194 4.47 -11.61 9.89
C ASP A 194 4.18 -10.11 10.05
N ILE A 195 4.70 -9.30 9.12
CA ILE A 195 4.43 -7.86 9.06
C ILE A 195 2.96 -7.63 8.71
N TYR A 196 2.44 -8.32 7.69
CA TYR A 196 1.07 -8.12 7.23
C TYR A 196 0.01 -8.65 8.19
N GLU A 197 0.30 -9.65 9.03
CA GLU A 197 -0.59 -10.04 10.13
C GLU A 197 -0.92 -8.85 11.05
N MET A 198 0.05 -7.97 11.29
CA MET A 198 -0.18 -6.74 12.06
C MET A 198 -1.01 -5.75 11.23
N PHE A 199 -0.67 -5.56 9.96
CA PHE A 199 -1.38 -4.62 9.09
C PHE A 199 -2.82 -5.01 8.82
N PHE A 200 -3.17 -6.30 8.72
CA PHE A 200 -4.56 -6.73 8.56
C PHE A 200 -5.43 -6.27 9.72
N ARG A 201 -4.93 -6.40 10.96
CA ARG A 201 -5.62 -5.90 12.16
C ARG A 201 -5.68 -4.37 12.18
N LEU A 202 -4.55 -3.71 11.88
CA LEU A 202 -4.45 -2.25 11.89
C LEU A 202 -5.31 -1.59 10.79
N GLY A 203 -5.45 -2.23 9.62
CA GLY A 203 -6.27 -1.75 8.51
C GLY A 203 -7.78 -1.84 8.79
N ALA A 204 -8.19 -2.76 9.67
CA ALA A 204 -9.57 -2.92 10.12
C ALA A 204 -9.90 -2.09 11.39
N ARG A 205 -8.90 -1.41 11.97
CA ARG A 205 -9.00 -0.75 13.28
C ARG A 205 -10.00 0.40 13.34
N ASP A 206 -10.23 1.08 12.22
CA ASP A 206 -11.14 2.22 12.17
C ASP A 206 -11.78 2.40 10.79
N PHE A 207 -13.04 2.84 10.78
CA PHE A 207 -13.79 3.11 9.54
C PHE A 207 -13.66 4.57 9.11
N ARG A 208 -12.42 5.04 8.92
CA ARG A 208 -12.13 6.34 8.28
C ARG A 208 -11.83 6.16 6.81
N SER A 209 -12.01 7.24 6.05
CA SER A 209 -11.78 7.25 4.60
C SER A 209 -12.52 6.10 3.90
N ILE A 210 -13.77 5.84 4.26
CA ILE A 210 -14.66 4.86 3.61
C ILE A 210 -14.02 3.46 3.35
N GLY A 211 -13.11 3.02 4.22
CA GLY A 211 -12.47 1.68 4.13
C GLY A 211 -11.21 1.58 3.27
N HIS A 212 -10.71 2.69 2.70
CA HIS A 212 -9.48 2.68 1.91
C HIS A 212 -8.24 2.18 2.66
N LYS A 213 -8.22 2.29 4.00
CA LYS A 213 -7.16 1.74 4.85
C LYS A 213 -7.03 0.22 4.69
N ALA A 214 -8.12 -0.52 4.85
CA ALA A 214 -8.15 -1.97 4.63
C ALA A 214 -7.84 -2.33 3.17
N ILE A 215 -8.36 -1.55 2.22
CA ILE A 215 -8.08 -1.73 0.79
C ILE A 215 -6.58 -1.60 0.51
N PHE A 216 -5.91 -0.60 1.09
CA PHE A 216 -4.49 -0.43 0.89
C PHE A 216 -3.70 -1.61 1.45
N VAL A 217 -4.03 -2.08 2.66
CA VAL A 217 -3.37 -3.26 3.24
C VAL A 217 -3.49 -4.47 2.31
N ALA A 218 -4.70 -4.82 1.87
CA ALA A 218 -4.90 -5.98 1.00
C ALA A 218 -4.20 -5.82 -0.36
N ASN A 219 -4.32 -4.65 -0.99
CA ASN A 219 -3.76 -4.42 -2.32
C ASN A 219 -2.23 -4.28 -2.31
N SER A 220 -1.64 -3.70 -1.26
CA SER A 220 -0.18 -3.62 -1.13
C SER A 220 0.44 -5.00 -0.92
N TYR A 221 -0.18 -5.88 -0.13
CA TYR A 221 0.26 -7.26 -0.01
C TYR A 221 0.24 -7.97 -1.37
N ARG A 222 -0.91 -7.93 -2.08
CA ARG A 222 -1.07 -8.57 -3.40
C ARG A 222 -0.12 -7.99 -4.45
N ALA A 223 0.12 -6.68 -4.42
CA ALA A 223 1.10 -6.04 -5.29
C ALA A 223 2.51 -6.58 -5.02
N LEU A 224 2.92 -6.68 -3.74
CA LEU A 224 4.23 -7.23 -3.36
C LEU A 224 4.41 -8.69 -3.76
N GLN A 225 3.35 -9.51 -3.75
CA GLN A 225 3.39 -10.87 -4.30
C GLN A 225 3.71 -10.90 -5.81
N THR A 226 3.46 -9.80 -6.52
CA THR A 226 3.69 -9.66 -7.97
C THR A 226 5.03 -8.99 -8.28
N ILE A 227 5.40 -7.95 -7.53
CA ILE A 227 6.58 -7.12 -7.80
C ILE A 227 7.81 -7.52 -6.99
N GLY A 228 7.64 -8.34 -5.96
CA GLY A 228 8.71 -8.84 -5.10
C GLY A 228 8.91 -8.04 -3.81
N GLU A 229 9.36 -8.73 -2.76
CA GLU A 229 9.52 -8.20 -1.41
C GLU A 229 10.64 -7.16 -1.28
N GLN A 230 11.58 -7.12 -2.23
CA GLN A 230 12.65 -6.11 -2.25
C GLN A 230 12.12 -4.66 -2.36
N HIS A 231 10.85 -4.49 -2.73
CA HIS A 231 10.17 -3.20 -2.80
C HIS A 231 9.34 -2.88 -1.54
N ALA A 232 9.37 -3.73 -0.51
CA ALA A 232 8.46 -3.65 0.63
C ALA A 232 8.66 -2.40 1.50
N GLU A 233 9.90 -1.99 1.80
CA GLU A 233 10.17 -0.90 2.75
C GLU A 233 9.41 0.41 2.43
N PRO A 234 9.55 1.03 1.24
CA PRO A 234 8.81 2.26 0.92
C PRO A 234 7.28 2.04 0.91
N ILE A 235 6.80 0.86 0.51
CA ILE A 235 5.37 0.55 0.48
C ILE A 235 4.82 0.43 1.91
N LEU A 236 5.52 -0.25 2.80
CA LEU A 236 5.14 -0.46 4.19
C LEU A 236 5.20 0.85 5.01
N ARG A 237 6.18 1.72 4.72
CA ARG A 237 6.25 3.07 5.31
C ARG A 237 5.06 3.93 4.90
N SER A 238 4.73 3.95 3.60
CA SER A 238 3.53 4.64 3.11
C SER A 238 2.25 4.06 3.71
N LEU A 239 2.17 2.73 3.84
CA LEU A 239 1.04 2.04 4.45
C LEU A 239 0.86 2.42 5.92
N ALA A 240 1.91 2.39 6.73
CA ALA A 240 1.86 2.83 8.13
C ALA A 240 1.39 4.29 8.23
N TYR A 241 1.98 5.17 7.41
CA TYR A 241 1.61 6.58 7.37
C TYR A 241 0.14 6.83 6.98
N ALA A 242 -0.38 6.05 6.02
CA ALA A 242 -1.77 6.09 5.61
C ALA A 242 -2.72 5.58 6.71
N LEU A 243 -2.36 4.49 7.39
CA LEU A 243 -3.17 3.94 8.49
C LEU A 243 -3.25 4.89 9.70
N LEU A 244 -2.25 5.75 9.88
CA LEU A 244 -2.23 6.78 10.91
C LEU A 244 -3.00 8.06 10.54
N MET A 245 -3.50 8.18 9.31
CA MET A 245 -4.32 9.32 8.93
C MET A 245 -5.60 9.39 9.77
N HIS A 246 -5.83 10.53 10.41
CA HIS A 246 -7.03 10.89 11.16
C HIS A 246 -7.30 12.39 11.11
N GLU A 247 -8.53 12.77 11.41
CA GLU A 247 -8.96 14.17 11.56
C GLU A 247 -8.95 14.57 13.04
N GLY A 248 -8.72 15.85 13.33
CA GLY A 248 -8.73 16.39 14.69
C GLY A 248 -7.64 15.80 15.58
N ASP A 249 -7.97 15.59 16.85
CA ASP A 249 -7.03 15.08 17.86
C ASP A 249 -6.77 13.56 17.71
N ASN A 250 -5.69 13.13 18.36
CA ASN A 250 -5.25 11.74 18.42
C ASN A 250 -6.41 10.78 18.79
N PRO A 251 -6.77 9.81 17.94
CA PRO A 251 -7.91 8.92 18.15
C PRO A 251 -7.80 8.06 19.42
N GLN A 252 -6.60 7.80 19.94
CA GLN A 252 -6.42 7.11 21.22
C GLN A 252 -7.08 7.86 22.39
N LYS A 253 -7.20 9.19 22.30
CA LYS A 253 -7.67 10.06 23.38
C LYS A 253 -9.15 10.42 23.28
N ARG A 254 -9.88 9.84 22.32
CA ARG A 254 -11.28 10.18 22.06
C ARG A 254 -12.13 8.95 21.73
N ASP A 255 -13.44 9.11 21.88
CA ASP A 255 -14.46 8.13 21.50
C ASP A 255 -15.16 8.59 20.21
N ASP A 256 -14.60 8.20 19.07
CA ASP A 256 -15.11 8.52 17.74
C ASP A 256 -15.92 7.34 17.18
N GLU A 257 -17.03 7.63 16.51
CA GLU A 257 -17.88 6.63 15.85
C GLU A 257 -17.10 5.71 14.91
N ALA A 258 -16.05 6.23 14.25
CA ALA A 258 -15.22 5.45 13.36
C ALA A 258 -14.41 4.34 14.08
N ASP A 259 -14.13 4.47 15.37
CA ASP A 259 -13.33 3.52 16.16
C ASP A 259 -14.20 2.52 16.95
N ARG A 260 -15.43 2.91 17.30
CA ARG A 260 -16.33 2.16 18.20
C ARG A 260 -16.54 0.70 17.77
N PRO A 261 -16.84 0.37 16.50
CA PRO A 261 -17.08 -1.02 16.09
C PRO A 261 -15.87 -1.93 16.36
N TYR A 262 -14.67 -1.46 16.05
CA TYR A 262 -13.45 -2.24 16.26
C TYR A 262 -13.16 -2.44 17.74
N ARG A 263 -13.19 -1.37 18.56
CA ARG A 263 -12.92 -1.46 20.01
C ARG A 263 -13.87 -2.45 20.69
N ARG A 264 -15.15 -2.39 20.34
CA ARG A 264 -16.16 -3.33 20.82
C ARG A 264 -15.86 -4.77 20.38
N ASN A 265 -15.49 -4.98 19.12
CA ASN A 265 -15.20 -6.33 18.61
C ASN A 265 -13.94 -6.94 19.23
N VAL A 266 -12.97 -6.14 19.68
CA VAL A 266 -11.82 -6.63 20.47
C VAL A 266 -12.26 -7.24 21.81
N GLU A 267 -13.35 -6.75 22.41
CA GLU A 267 -13.92 -7.35 23.62
C GLU A 267 -14.75 -8.60 23.27
N LEU A 268 -15.62 -8.50 22.26
CA LEU A 268 -16.54 -9.57 21.86
C LEU A 268 -15.85 -10.81 21.31
N VAL A 269 -14.66 -10.69 20.72
CA VAL A 269 -13.96 -11.87 20.16
C VAL A 269 -13.71 -12.96 21.21
N ASN A 270 -13.62 -12.59 22.49
CA ASN A 270 -13.41 -13.53 23.60
C ASN A 270 -14.67 -14.32 23.98
N THR A 271 -15.83 -14.01 23.39
CA THR A 271 -17.10 -14.72 23.61
C THR A 271 -17.43 -15.69 22.48
N ILE A 272 -16.59 -15.76 21.46
CA ILE A 272 -16.72 -16.69 20.34
C ILE A 272 -16.18 -18.05 20.77
N ARG A 273 -16.87 -19.13 20.42
CA ARG A 273 -16.41 -20.51 20.62
C ARG A 273 -15.04 -20.78 19.98
N ASP A 274 -14.25 -21.68 20.57
CA ASP A 274 -12.87 -21.94 20.14
C ASP A 274 -12.75 -22.47 18.70
N ASP A 275 -13.74 -23.20 18.21
CA ASP A 275 -13.75 -23.86 16.90
C ASP A 275 -14.47 -23.04 15.80
N TRP A 276 -14.68 -21.74 16.02
CA TRP A 276 -15.49 -20.86 15.15
C TRP A 276 -15.03 -20.77 13.70
N LYS A 277 -13.77 -21.08 13.40
CA LYS A 277 -13.26 -21.14 12.00
C LYS A 277 -13.94 -22.27 11.21
N SER A 278 -14.65 -23.19 11.87
CA SER A 278 -15.44 -24.28 11.30
C SER A 278 -16.94 -24.09 11.60
N GLY A 279 -17.81 -24.78 10.86
CA GLY A 279 -19.25 -24.72 11.09
C GLY A 279 -20.04 -25.25 9.91
N GLN A 280 -21.37 -25.26 10.05
CA GLN A 280 -22.29 -25.66 8.99
C GLN A 280 -22.60 -24.47 8.08
N LEU A 281 -22.56 -24.70 6.76
CA LEU A 281 -23.09 -23.74 5.79
C LEU A 281 -24.60 -23.64 5.98
N ASP A 282 -25.11 -22.42 6.06
CA ASP A 282 -26.51 -22.15 6.37
C ASP A 282 -27.00 -20.94 5.57
N SER A 283 -27.85 -21.20 4.58
CA SER A 283 -28.41 -20.16 3.71
C SER A 283 -29.41 -19.26 4.43
N GLU A 284 -30.10 -19.75 5.46
CA GLU A 284 -31.05 -18.94 6.23
C GLU A 284 -30.28 -17.97 7.13
N ALA A 285 -29.18 -18.42 7.75
CA ALA A 285 -28.26 -17.54 8.47
C ALA A 285 -27.73 -16.41 7.55
N THR A 286 -27.35 -16.72 6.31
CA THR A 286 -26.96 -15.71 5.31
C THR A 286 -28.10 -14.72 5.02
N ARG A 287 -29.34 -15.19 4.85
CA ARG A 287 -30.50 -14.32 4.57
C ARG A 287 -30.83 -13.42 5.76
N GLU A 288 -30.77 -13.95 6.98
CA GLU A 288 -30.97 -13.21 8.21
C GLU A 288 -29.92 -12.10 8.37
N PHE A 289 -28.64 -12.46 8.20
CA PHE A 289 -27.54 -11.50 8.28
C PHE A 289 -27.69 -10.39 7.23
N LEU A 290 -28.10 -10.74 6.01
CA LEU A 290 -28.40 -9.78 4.95
C LEU A 290 -29.57 -8.84 5.30
N GLN A 291 -30.58 -9.29 6.03
CA GLN A 291 -31.65 -8.41 6.52
C GLN A 291 -31.12 -7.39 7.53
N VAL A 292 -30.24 -7.81 8.45
CA VAL A 292 -29.60 -6.90 9.42
C VAL A 292 -28.70 -5.90 8.70
N LEU A 293 -27.91 -6.31 7.70
CA LEU A 293 -27.10 -5.38 6.90
C LEU A 293 -27.95 -4.30 6.20
N ARG A 294 -29.18 -4.62 5.79
CA ARG A 294 -30.07 -3.69 5.07
C ARG A 294 -30.81 -2.69 5.98
N LYS A 295 -31.11 -3.09 7.22
CA LYS A 295 -32.05 -2.36 8.09
C LYS A 295 -31.49 -1.99 9.45
N GLY A 296 -30.47 -2.69 9.90
CA GLY A 296 -29.88 -2.54 11.22
C GLY A 296 -28.69 -1.59 11.24
N ASN A 297 -27.95 -1.66 12.33
CA ASN A 297 -26.75 -0.87 12.59
C ASN A 297 -25.52 -1.76 12.85
N ASN A 298 -24.36 -1.13 13.10
CA ASN A 298 -23.11 -1.85 13.33
C ASN A 298 -23.16 -2.77 14.56
N GLN A 299 -23.88 -2.40 15.62
CA GLN A 299 -23.96 -3.16 16.86
C GLN A 299 -24.76 -4.44 16.66
N GLU A 300 -25.91 -4.32 16.01
CA GLU A 300 -26.79 -5.45 15.64
C GLU A 300 -26.07 -6.41 14.70
N THR A 301 -25.36 -5.88 13.69
CA THR A 301 -24.57 -6.68 12.75
C THR A 301 -23.47 -7.47 13.46
N CYS A 302 -22.72 -6.83 14.36
CA CYS A 302 -21.66 -7.52 15.11
C CYS A 302 -22.25 -8.56 16.08
N ASN A 303 -23.37 -8.27 16.74
CA ASN A 303 -24.02 -9.22 17.65
C ASN A 303 -24.47 -10.47 16.93
N LEU A 304 -25.16 -10.31 15.80
CA LEU A 304 -25.65 -11.44 15.02
C LEU A 304 -24.50 -12.29 14.49
N ALA A 305 -23.37 -11.68 14.11
CA ALA A 305 -22.19 -12.45 13.68
C ALA A 305 -21.71 -13.38 14.80
N ILE A 306 -21.56 -12.85 16.02
CA ILE A 306 -21.12 -13.63 17.18
C ILE A 306 -22.14 -14.72 17.53
N GLU A 307 -23.43 -14.39 17.51
CA GLU A 307 -24.51 -15.33 17.78
C GLU A 307 -24.50 -16.50 16.78
N GLN A 308 -24.48 -16.22 15.49
CA GLN A 308 -24.44 -17.25 14.44
C GLN A 308 -23.17 -18.11 14.55
N LEU A 309 -22.01 -17.49 14.77
CA LEU A 309 -20.76 -18.22 15.00
C LEU A 309 -20.90 -19.18 16.18
N ASN A 310 -21.45 -18.74 17.31
CA ASN A 310 -21.64 -19.56 18.50
C ASN A 310 -22.70 -20.66 18.34
N GLN A 311 -23.67 -20.47 17.44
CA GLN A 311 -24.68 -21.47 17.09
C GLN A 311 -24.15 -22.57 16.16
N GLY A 312 -22.89 -22.51 15.72
CA GLY A 312 -22.33 -23.51 14.82
C GLY A 312 -22.32 -23.12 13.35
N VAL A 313 -22.76 -21.90 13.01
CA VAL A 313 -22.77 -21.42 11.62
C VAL A 313 -21.35 -21.20 11.14
N SER A 314 -21.06 -21.64 9.91
CA SER A 314 -19.79 -21.40 9.26
C SER A 314 -19.57 -19.90 9.02
N PRO A 315 -18.36 -19.35 9.27
CA PRO A 315 -18.03 -17.98 8.90
C PRO A 315 -18.29 -17.66 7.43
N GLN A 316 -18.26 -18.67 6.55
CA GLN A 316 -18.55 -18.50 5.12
C GLN A 316 -19.97 -17.97 4.90
N SER A 317 -20.98 -18.44 5.65
CA SER A 317 -22.37 -17.95 5.53
C SER A 317 -22.50 -16.45 5.84
N ILE A 318 -21.70 -15.96 6.80
CA ILE A 318 -21.65 -14.54 7.20
C ILE A 318 -20.91 -13.72 6.13
N TRP A 319 -19.79 -14.24 5.62
CA TRP A 319 -19.04 -13.60 4.53
C TRP A 319 -19.86 -13.52 3.24
N ASP A 320 -20.63 -14.55 2.91
CA ASP A 320 -21.53 -14.54 1.77
C ASP A 320 -22.55 -13.40 1.90
N ALA A 321 -23.12 -13.19 3.09
CA ALA A 321 -24.04 -12.07 3.33
C ALA A 321 -23.37 -10.71 3.15
N MET A 322 -22.15 -10.53 3.66
CA MET A 322 -21.39 -9.27 3.51
C MET A 322 -21.01 -8.98 2.04
N LEU A 323 -20.55 -9.99 1.31
CA LEU A 323 -20.14 -9.86 -0.10
C LEU A 323 -21.35 -9.66 -1.04
N VAL A 324 -22.44 -10.39 -0.81
CA VAL A 324 -23.69 -10.19 -1.55
C VAL A 324 -24.31 -8.84 -1.21
N GLY A 325 -24.35 -8.47 0.07
CA GLY A 325 -24.93 -7.20 0.53
C GLY A 325 -24.21 -5.97 -0.03
N SER A 326 -22.88 -5.98 -0.05
CA SER A 326 -22.10 -4.89 -0.68
C SER A 326 -22.33 -4.81 -2.20
N SER A 327 -22.42 -5.95 -2.88
CA SER A 327 -22.73 -6.01 -4.32
C SER A 327 -24.14 -5.51 -4.62
N GLU A 328 -25.13 -5.91 -3.83
CA GLU A 328 -26.51 -5.43 -3.93
C GLU A 328 -26.58 -3.91 -3.73
N LEU A 329 -25.87 -3.38 -2.73
CA LEU A 329 -25.82 -1.94 -2.47
C LEU A 329 -25.27 -1.18 -3.68
N LEU A 330 -24.20 -1.66 -4.31
CA LEU A 330 -23.64 -1.05 -5.52
C LEU A 330 -24.62 -1.08 -6.70
N MET A 331 -25.33 -2.20 -6.90
CA MET A 331 -26.32 -2.31 -7.98
C MET A 331 -27.52 -1.38 -7.76
N ARG A 332 -27.96 -1.20 -6.52
CA ARG A 332 -29.12 -0.35 -6.19
C ARG A 332 -28.80 1.12 -6.10
N GLN A 333 -27.61 1.47 -5.62
CA GLN A 333 -27.17 2.85 -5.46
C GLN A 333 -25.75 3.02 -6.00
N PRO A 334 -25.57 3.04 -7.34
CA PRO A 334 -24.26 3.27 -7.93
C PRO A 334 -23.66 4.58 -7.43
N GLY A 335 -22.46 4.50 -6.84
CA GLY A 335 -21.80 5.66 -6.27
C GLY A 335 -20.52 5.28 -5.53
N ILE A 336 -19.73 6.29 -5.16
CA ILE A 336 -18.41 6.09 -4.53
C ILE A 336 -18.53 5.28 -3.24
N VAL A 337 -19.48 5.62 -2.36
CA VAL A 337 -19.65 4.90 -1.08
C VAL A 337 -20.02 3.44 -1.30
N ALA A 338 -20.97 3.16 -2.19
CA ALA A 338 -21.40 1.80 -2.49
C ALA A 338 -20.28 0.97 -3.17
N LEU A 339 -19.50 1.59 -4.07
CA LEU A 339 -18.31 0.96 -4.64
C LEU A 339 -17.31 0.57 -3.55
N HIS A 340 -17.11 1.44 -2.57
CA HIS A 340 -16.19 1.19 -1.47
C HIS A 340 -16.68 0.11 -0.49
N SER A 341 -18.00 -0.12 -0.41
CA SER A 341 -18.50 -1.28 0.32
C SER A 341 -17.98 -2.60 -0.29
N VAL A 342 -18.00 -2.72 -1.62
CA VAL A 342 -17.52 -3.92 -2.33
C VAL A 342 -16.02 -4.11 -2.15
N THR A 343 -15.24 -3.06 -2.36
CA THR A 343 -13.78 -3.14 -2.29
C THR A 343 -13.29 -3.33 -0.85
N THR A 344 -13.94 -2.71 0.13
CA THR A 344 -13.62 -2.90 1.56
C THR A 344 -13.99 -4.30 2.03
N SER A 345 -15.19 -4.82 1.69
CA SER A 345 -15.57 -6.19 2.01
C SER A 345 -14.63 -7.21 1.35
N ASN A 346 -14.20 -6.99 0.11
CA ASN A 346 -13.19 -7.84 -0.53
C ASN A 346 -11.85 -7.81 0.22
N ALA A 347 -11.39 -6.63 0.63
CA ALA A 347 -10.13 -6.47 1.34
C ALA A 347 -10.15 -7.13 2.72
N LEU A 348 -11.24 -6.98 3.47
CA LEU A 348 -11.42 -7.61 4.78
C LEU A 348 -11.58 -9.14 4.66
N TYR A 349 -12.30 -9.63 3.64
CA TYR A 349 -12.39 -11.06 3.39
C TYR A 349 -11.03 -11.65 3.03
N PHE A 350 -10.23 -10.94 2.23
CA PHE A 350 -8.87 -11.34 1.93
C PHE A 350 -8.01 -11.43 3.19
N ALA A 351 -8.03 -10.40 4.03
CA ALA A 351 -7.35 -10.42 5.32
C ALA A 351 -7.77 -11.63 6.17
N TYR A 352 -9.08 -11.93 6.24
CA TYR A 352 -9.58 -13.11 6.95
C TYR A 352 -9.06 -14.44 6.37
N LYS A 353 -8.98 -14.56 5.05
CA LYS A 353 -8.51 -15.78 4.37
C LYS A 353 -6.99 -15.96 4.43
N THR A 354 -6.24 -14.87 4.55
CA THR A 354 -4.78 -14.86 4.55
C THR A 354 -4.20 -14.88 5.95
N SER A 355 -4.92 -14.34 6.95
CA SER A 355 -4.47 -14.29 8.34
C SER A 355 -4.38 -15.69 8.96
N GLN A 356 -3.27 -15.96 9.64
CA GLN A 356 -2.97 -17.24 10.29
C GLN A 356 -3.77 -17.49 11.58
#